data_AF-A0A2N1RQC4-F1
#
_entry.id   AF-A0A2N1RQC4-F1
#
_cell.length_a   1.000
_cell.length_b   1.000
_cell.length_c   1.000
_cell.angle_alpha   90.00
_cell.angle_beta   90.00
_cell.angle_gamma   90.00
#
_symmetry.space_group_name_H-M   'P 1'
#
loop_
_entity.id
_entity.type
_entity.pdbx_description
1 polymer ?
#
loop_
_entity_poly.entity_id
_entity_poly.type
_entity_poly.pdbx_seq_one_letter_code
_entity_poly.pdbx_strand_id
1 'polypeptide(L)'
;MTNNKDLLKSGPIPLHVGIIMDGNGRWAKLRNIPRSEGHKAGADVIEPLMDCAIELGIKAVSLYAFSVENWIRPVSEIRGLWDLLEYFFSTKLQSIKDKKIQIRHSGSLSKLPPSTRNTIRKAVEETSRNKGLILNFCVNYGGRQEIVRAVNE
;
A
#
# COMPACT_ATOMS: atom_id res chain seq x y z
N MET A 1 -11.70 23.97 -5.33
CA MET A 1 -10.88 22.75 -5.45
C MET A 1 -9.66 23.14 -6.25
N THR A 2 -8.46 23.05 -5.67
CA THR A 2 -7.21 23.38 -6.38
C THR A 2 -7.01 22.34 -7.49
N ASN A 3 -6.86 22.78 -8.72
CA ASN A 3 -6.63 21.88 -9.85
C ASN A 3 -5.23 21.25 -9.67
N ASN A 4 -5.08 19.93 -9.86
CA ASN A 4 -3.76 19.26 -9.73
C ASN A 4 -2.70 19.88 -10.67
N LYS A 5 -3.13 20.51 -11.77
CA LYS A 5 -2.28 21.31 -12.66
C LYS A 5 -1.64 22.54 -12.01
N ASP A 6 -2.23 23.10 -10.97
CA ASP A 6 -1.64 24.24 -10.25
C ASP A 6 -0.50 23.79 -9.32
N LEU A 7 -0.52 22.54 -8.85
CA LEU A 7 0.60 21.95 -8.10
C LEU A 7 1.84 21.80 -8.97
N LEU A 8 1.67 21.53 -10.28
CA LEU A 8 2.78 21.50 -11.25
C LEU A 8 3.53 22.85 -11.36
N LYS A 9 2.91 23.96 -10.94
CA LYS A 9 3.54 25.30 -10.91
C LYS A 9 4.33 25.56 -9.64
N SER A 10 4.29 24.66 -8.66
CA SER A 10 4.82 24.86 -7.30
C SER A 10 6.27 24.40 -7.14
N GLY A 11 6.85 23.78 -8.17
CA GLY A 11 8.20 23.24 -8.13
C GLY A 11 8.30 21.86 -8.80
N PRO A 12 9.47 21.22 -8.71
CA PRO A 12 9.68 19.90 -9.29
C PRO A 12 8.82 18.83 -8.61
N ILE A 13 8.22 17.95 -9.41
CA ILE A 13 7.45 16.82 -8.91
C ILE A 13 8.40 15.70 -8.45
N PRO A 14 8.21 15.13 -7.25
CA PRO A 14 9.02 14.03 -6.78
C PRO A 14 8.82 12.78 -7.66
N LEU A 15 9.92 12.10 -7.98
CA LEU A 15 9.85 10.84 -8.71
C LEU A 15 9.25 9.72 -7.84
N HIS A 16 9.46 9.77 -6.52
CA HIS A 16 9.00 8.75 -5.58
C HIS A 16 8.50 9.40 -4.29
N VAL A 17 7.32 8.98 -3.83
CA VAL A 17 6.73 9.38 -2.55
C VAL A 17 6.55 8.14 -1.64
N GLY A 18 7.03 8.23 -0.40
CA GLY A 18 6.72 7.28 0.66
C GLY A 18 5.60 7.79 1.56
N ILE A 19 4.61 6.94 1.87
CA ILE A 19 3.43 7.30 2.65
C ILE A 19 3.26 6.33 3.82
N ILE A 20 3.20 6.89 5.03
CA ILE A 20 2.80 6.16 6.23
C ILE A 20 1.28 6.35 6.38
N MET A 21 0.51 5.29 6.16
CA MET A 21 -0.96 5.31 6.15
C MET A 21 -1.54 5.24 7.58
N ASP A 22 -1.14 6.18 8.42
CA ASP A 22 -1.58 6.25 9.82
C ASP A 22 -2.91 7.01 9.96
N GLY A 23 -3.59 6.81 11.09
CA GLY A 23 -4.80 7.53 11.46
C GLY A 23 -6.09 6.71 11.34
N ASN A 24 -6.07 5.57 10.65
CA ASN A 24 -7.25 4.72 10.43
C ASN A 24 -8.03 4.38 11.72
N GLY A 25 -7.34 3.89 12.75
CA GLY A 25 -7.96 3.57 14.03
C GLY A 25 -8.47 4.80 14.81
N ARG A 26 -7.78 5.95 14.68
CA ARG A 26 -8.21 7.23 15.29
C ARG A 26 -9.45 7.77 14.59
N TRP A 27 -9.48 7.70 13.25
CA TRP A 27 -10.61 8.11 12.42
C TRP A 27 -11.87 7.31 12.75
N ALA A 28 -11.75 5.99 12.93
CA ALA A 28 -12.84 5.12 13.36
C ALA A 28 -13.34 5.45 14.77
N LYS A 29 -12.41 5.66 15.72
CA LYS A 29 -12.74 6.05 17.11
C LYS A 29 -13.54 7.35 17.17
N LEU A 30 -13.14 8.37 16.40
CA LEU A 30 -13.86 9.65 16.34
C LEU A 30 -15.29 9.53 15.81
N ARG A 31 -15.58 8.47 15.05
CA ARG A 31 -16.90 8.19 14.47
C ARG A 31 -17.68 7.12 15.23
N ASN A 32 -17.14 6.64 16.36
CA ASN A 32 -17.72 5.57 17.17
C ASN A 32 -18.02 4.29 16.37
N ILE A 33 -17.15 3.94 15.42
CA ILE A 33 -17.24 2.73 14.60
C ILE A 33 -16.02 1.82 14.81
N PRO A 34 -16.10 0.52 14.46
CA PRO A 34 -14.99 -0.42 14.61
C PRO A 34 -13.72 0.03 13.86
N ARG A 35 -12.53 -0.28 14.41
CA ARG A 35 -11.24 0.04 13.76
C ARG A 35 -11.10 -0.57 12.36
N SER A 36 -11.72 -1.73 12.12
CA SER A 36 -11.78 -2.37 10.80
C SER A 36 -12.40 -1.46 9.75
N GLU A 37 -13.45 -0.70 10.08
CA GLU A 37 -14.05 0.28 9.17
C GLU A 37 -13.09 1.43 8.87
N GLY A 38 -12.29 1.85 9.85
CA GLY A 38 -11.22 2.80 9.62
C GLY A 38 -10.14 2.28 8.67
N HIS A 39 -9.77 0.99 8.79
CA HIS A 39 -8.83 0.37 7.86
C HIS A 39 -9.40 0.25 6.46
N LYS A 40 -10.68 -0.11 6.33
CA LYS A 40 -11.39 -0.16 5.06
C LYS A 40 -11.43 1.22 4.37
N ALA A 41 -11.78 2.27 5.13
CA ALA A 41 -11.72 3.64 4.63
C ALA A 41 -10.31 4.04 4.17
N GLY A 42 -9.26 3.60 4.88
CA GLY A 42 -7.88 3.78 4.47
C GLY A 42 -7.55 3.08 3.14
N ALA A 43 -8.06 1.87 2.93
CA ALA A 43 -7.89 1.13 1.67
C ALA A 43 -8.63 1.80 0.50
N ASP A 44 -9.81 2.37 0.74
CA ASP A 44 -10.59 3.07 -0.28
C ASP A 44 -9.88 4.34 -0.79
N VAL A 45 -9.01 4.96 0.02
CA VAL A 45 -8.21 6.14 -0.37
C VAL A 45 -7.05 5.78 -1.31
N ILE A 46 -6.66 4.51 -1.42
CA ILE A 46 -5.53 4.10 -2.28
C ILE A 46 -5.85 4.37 -3.76
N GLU A 47 -7.10 4.18 -4.20
CA GLU A 47 -7.48 4.41 -5.59
C GLU A 47 -7.38 5.89 -6.03
N PRO A 48 -8.02 6.86 -5.35
CA PRO A 48 -7.84 8.27 -5.69
C PRO A 48 -6.39 8.74 -5.51
N LEU A 49 -5.63 8.15 -4.58
CA LEU A 49 -4.20 8.41 -4.45
C LEU A 49 -3.43 7.96 -5.70
N MET A 50 -3.70 6.76 -6.23
CA MET A 50 -3.08 6.28 -7.48
C MET A 50 -3.41 7.21 -8.64
N ASP A 51 -4.67 7.64 -8.76
CA ASP A 51 -5.12 8.51 -9.84
C ASP A 51 -4.42 9.87 -9.79
N CYS A 52 -4.31 10.46 -8.60
CA CYS A 52 -3.57 11.70 -8.38
C CYS A 52 -2.07 11.55 -8.70
N ALA A 53 -1.44 10.45 -8.26
CA ALA A 53 -0.03 10.19 -8.54
C ALA A 53 0.25 10.04 -10.04
N ILE A 54 -0.65 9.38 -10.77
CA ILE A 54 -0.57 9.25 -12.24
C ILE A 54 -0.72 10.63 -12.90
N GLU A 55 -1.71 11.42 -12.49
CA GLU A 55 -1.96 12.76 -13.06
C GLU A 55 -0.76 13.70 -12.84
N LEU A 56 -0.14 13.65 -11.66
CA LEU A 56 1.04 14.44 -11.33
C LEU A 56 2.32 13.92 -12.01
N GLY A 57 2.31 12.72 -12.58
CA GLY A 57 3.46 12.11 -13.24
C GLY A 57 4.49 11.49 -12.27
N ILE A 58 4.10 11.23 -11.02
CA ILE A 58 4.91 10.52 -10.02
C ILE A 58 5.21 9.10 -10.53
N LYS A 59 6.45 8.64 -10.38
CA LYS A 59 6.90 7.34 -10.91
C LYS A 59 6.72 6.20 -9.92
N ALA A 60 6.82 6.48 -8.61
CA ALA A 60 6.64 5.48 -7.58
C ALA A 60 5.92 6.02 -6.35
N VAL A 61 5.07 5.20 -5.76
CA VAL A 61 4.48 5.41 -4.44
C VAL A 61 4.77 4.18 -3.59
N SER A 62 5.34 4.37 -2.40
CA SER A 62 5.50 3.30 -1.41
C SER A 62 4.56 3.51 -0.25
N LEU A 63 3.71 2.51 0.00
CA LEU A 63 2.72 2.53 1.06
C LEU A 63 3.20 1.67 2.22
N TYR A 64 3.33 2.27 3.40
CA TYR A 64 3.64 1.53 4.61
C TYR A 64 2.38 0.81 5.14
N ALA A 65 2.13 -0.38 4.62
CA ALA A 65 0.89 -1.13 4.84
C ALA A 65 0.91 -1.96 6.13
N PHE A 66 2.05 -2.59 6.45
CA PHE A 66 2.20 -3.34 7.71
C PHE A 66 3.67 -3.39 8.15
N SER A 67 3.97 -2.95 9.37
CA SER A 67 5.33 -2.98 9.94
C SER A 67 5.62 -4.24 10.73
N VAL A 68 6.90 -4.56 10.96
CA VAL A 68 7.31 -5.65 11.86
C VAL A 68 6.80 -5.39 13.29
N GLU A 69 6.73 -4.14 13.71
CA GLU A 69 6.25 -3.74 15.02
C GLU A 69 4.73 -3.93 15.15
N ASN A 70 3.97 -4.06 14.05
CA ASN A 70 2.52 -4.28 14.11
C ASN A 70 2.11 -5.69 14.56
N TRP A 71 3.05 -6.63 14.67
CA TRP A 71 2.77 -7.96 15.24
C TRP A 71 2.36 -7.92 16.72
N ILE A 72 2.59 -6.81 17.45
CA ILE A 72 2.16 -6.65 18.85
C ILE A 72 0.66 -6.37 19.01
N ARG A 73 -0.05 -6.12 17.89
CA ARG A 73 -1.48 -5.82 17.89
C ARG A 73 -2.32 -7.07 18.18
N PRO A 74 -3.60 -6.92 18.56
CA PRO A 74 -4.49 -8.07 18.76
C PRO A 74 -4.56 -8.96 17.51
N VAL A 75 -4.55 -10.29 17.71
CA VAL A 75 -4.56 -11.28 16.61
C VAL A 75 -5.74 -11.10 15.66
N SER A 76 -6.92 -10.73 16.19
CA SER A 76 -8.11 -10.44 15.39
C SER A 76 -7.92 -9.23 14.47
N GLU A 77 -7.25 -8.18 14.94
CA GLU A 77 -6.92 -7.01 14.12
C GLU A 77 -5.94 -7.39 13.01
N ILE A 78 -4.90 -8.16 13.33
CA ILE A 78 -3.91 -8.62 12.34
C ILE A 78 -4.59 -9.47 11.25
N ARG A 79 -5.49 -10.38 11.61
CA ARG A 79 -6.27 -11.16 10.64
C ARG A 79 -7.11 -10.25 9.74
N GLY A 80 -7.83 -9.29 10.31
CA GLY A 80 -8.63 -8.34 9.53
C GLY A 80 -7.80 -7.50 8.55
N LEU A 81 -6.53 -7.19 8.87
CA LEU A 81 -5.63 -6.51 7.93
C LEU A 81 -5.24 -7.39 6.74
N TRP A 82 -5.07 -8.71 6.95
CA TRP A 82 -4.84 -9.66 5.87
C TRP A 82 -6.06 -9.85 4.99
N ASP A 83 -7.24 -10.00 5.59
CA ASP A 83 -8.51 -10.11 4.87
C ASP A 83 -8.75 -8.85 4.02
N LEU A 84 -8.46 -7.67 4.56
CA LEU A 84 -8.57 -6.41 3.83
C LEU A 84 -7.58 -6.30 2.67
N LEU A 85 -6.33 -6.74 2.86
CA LEU A 85 -5.33 -6.75 1.79
C LEU A 85 -5.75 -7.71 0.65
N GLU A 86 -6.26 -8.88 1.00
CA GLU A 86 -6.77 -9.86 0.05
C GLU A 86 -8.00 -9.31 -0.71
N TYR A 87 -8.91 -8.66 0.00
CA TYR A 87 -10.06 -7.96 -0.59
C TYR A 87 -9.65 -6.82 -1.53
N PHE A 88 -8.65 -6.02 -1.14
CA PHE A 88 -8.13 -4.94 -1.98
C PHE A 88 -7.63 -5.50 -3.32
N PHE A 89 -6.78 -6.53 -3.31
CA PHE A 89 -6.27 -7.10 -4.56
C PHE A 89 -7.36 -7.82 -5.36
N SER A 90 -8.30 -8.53 -4.72
CA SER A 90 -9.37 -9.20 -5.46
C SER A 90 -10.30 -8.23 -6.18
N THR A 91 -10.50 -7.02 -5.64
CA THR A 91 -11.42 -6.03 -6.21
C THR A 91 -10.72 -4.97 -7.08
N LYS A 92 -9.47 -4.62 -6.79
CA LYS A 92 -8.77 -3.51 -7.45
C LYS A 92 -7.72 -3.95 -8.47
N LEU A 93 -7.29 -5.21 -8.49
CA LEU A 93 -6.20 -5.66 -9.38
C LEU A 93 -6.50 -5.42 -10.86
N GLN A 94 -7.75 -5.58 -11.31
CA GLN A 94 -8.11 -5.28 -12.70
C GLN A 94 -7.96 -3.78 -13.01
N SER A 95 -8.49 -2.89 -12.17
CA SER A 95 -8.31 -1.43 -12.30
C SER A 95 -6.82 -1.04 -12.31
N ILE A 96 -6.01 -1.65 -11.45
CA ILE A 96 -4.55 -1.46 -11.38
C ILE A 96 -3.89 -1.85 -12.71
N LYS A 97 -4.29 -2.98 -13.30
CA LYS A 97 -3.79 -3.46 -14.61
C LYS A 97 -4.21 -2.55 -15.75
N ASP A 98 -5.45 -2.07 -15.75
CA ASP A 98 -5.98 -1.18 -16.77
C ASP A 98 -5.25 0.16 -16.77
N LYS A 99 -4.94 0.68 -15.57
CA LYS A 99 -4.11 1.88 -15.33
C LYS A 99 -2.60 1.66 -15.57
N LYS A 100 -2.19 0.46 -16.01
CA LYS A 100 -0.78 0.09 -16.26
C LYS A 100 0.12 0.32 -15.04
N ILE A 101 -0.41 0.12 -13.83
CA ILE A 101 0.34 0.25 -12.58
C ILE A 101 1.11 -1.05 -12.32
N GLN A 102 2.39 -0.95 -11.97
CA GLN A 102 3.21 -2.09 -11.56
C GLN A 102 3.16 -2.22 -10.03
N ILE A 103 2.69 -3.37 -9.53
CA ILE A 103 2.74 -3.67 -8.10
C ILE A 103 4.12 -4.18 -7.73
N ARG A 104 4.68 -3.65 -6.65
CA ARG A 104 5.88 -4.17 -5.99
C ARG A 104 5.60 -4.46 -4.52
N HIS A 105 6.47 -5.24 -3.92
CA HIS A 105 6.43 -5.56 -2.51
C HIS A 105 7.82 -5.41 -1.90
N SER A 106 7.88 -4.72 -0.77
CA SER A 106 9.06 -4.66 0.12
C SER A 106 8.71 -5.24 1.48
N GLY A 107 9.63 -6.00 2.07
CA GLY A 107 9.43 -6.65 3.37
C GLY A 107 9.45 -8.17 3.29
N SER A 108 8.89 -8.83 4.31
CA SER A 108 9.05 -10.27 4.51
C SER A 108 7.73 -11.02 4.43
N LEU A 109 7.57 -11.87 3.42
CA LEU A 109 6.36 -12.70 3.26
C LEU A 109 6.33 -13.95 4.17
N SER A 110 7.42 -14.24 4.88
CA SER A 110 7.60 -15.50 5.64
C SER A 110 6.56 -15.73 6.74
N LYS A 111 6.16 -14.68 7.44
CA LYS A 111 5.20 -14.73 8.56
C LYS A 111 3.75 -14.51 8.13
N LEU A 112 3.51 -14.22 6.86
CA LEU A 112 2.15 -14.00 6.35
C LEU A 112 1.43 -15.33 6.13
N PRO A 113 0.09 -15.36 6.27
CA PRO A 113 -0.73 -16.49 5.87
C PRO A 113 -0.44 -16.91 4.41
N PRO A 114 -0.53 -18.20 4.07
CA PRO A 114 -0.31 -18.68 2.71
C PRO A 114 -1.20 -17.99 1.66
N SER A 115 -2.47 -17.74 1.99
CA SER A 115 -3.42 -17.02 1.12
C SER A 115 -2.89 -15.63 0.78
N THR A 116 -2.53 -14.85 1.81
CA THR A 116 -2.07 -13.47 1.67
C THR A 116 -0.77 -13.40 0.87
N ARG A 117 0.16 -14.33 1.14
CA ARG A 117 1.42 -14.46 0.40
C ARG A 117 1.16 -14.71 -1.10
N ASN A 118 0.24 -15.62 -1.41
CA ASN A 118 -0.10 -15.95 -2.79
C ASN A 118 -0.79 -14.79 -3.49
N THR A 119 -1.68 -14.08 -2.80
CA THR A 119 -2.33 -12.87 -3.33
C THR A 119 -1.33 -11.78 -3.69
N ILE A 120 -0.36 -11.48 -2.81
CA ILE A 120 0.68 -10.49 -3.09
C ILE A 120 1.54 -10.94 -4.29
N ARG A 121 1.99 -12.20 -4.30
CA ARG A 121 2.80 -12.75 -5.40
C ARG A 121 2.10 -12.66 -6.74
N LYS A 122 0.83 -13.07 -6.79
CA LYS A 122 -0.01 -12.99 -7.99
C LYS A 122 -0.15 -11.55 -8.49
N ALA A 123 -0.41 -10.59 -7.60
CA ALA A 123 -0.50 -9.18 -7.98
C ALA A 123 0.80 -8.63 -8.56
N VAL A 124 1.95 -8.96 -7.95
CA VAL A 124 3.29 -8.59 -8.45
C VAL A 124 3.55 -9.22 -9.82
N GLU A 125 3.25 -10.51 -9.98
CA GLU A 125 3.46 -11.23 -11.23
C GLU A 125 2.60 -10.69 -12.37
N GLU A 126 1.29 -10.55 -12.15
CA GLU A 126 0.33 -10.09 -13.17
C GLU A 126 0.58 -8.66 -13.65
N THR A 127 1.24 -7.84 -12.83
CA THR A 127 1.54 -6.44 -13.14
C THR A 127 3.03 -6.21 -13.47
N SER A 128 3.84 -7.27 -13.47
CA SER A 128 5.31 -7.18 -13.63
C SER A 128 5.77 -6.45 -14.89
N ARG A 129 5.00 -6.53 -15.98
CA ARG A 129 5.31 -5.90 -17.28
C ARG A 129 4.73 -4.49 -17.44
N ASN A 130 3.98 -4.01 -16.47
CA ASN A 130 3.41 -2.67 -16.51
C ASN A 130 4.50 -1.60 -16.38
N LYS A 131 4.34 -0.50 -17.12
CA LYS A 131 5.36 0.58 -17.23
C LYS A 131 4.86 1.94 -16.71
N GLY A 132 3.68 1.98 -16.10
CA GLY A 132 3.13 3.18 -15.47
C GLY A 132 3.67 3.38 -14.06
N LEU A 133 2.82 3.89 -13.17
CA LEU A 133 3.15 4.09 -11.76
C LEU A 133 3.61 2.77 -11.11
N ILE A 134 4.66 2.83 -10.30
CA ILE A 134 5.04 1.74 -9.39
C ILE A 134 4.30 1.96 -8.07
N LEU A 135 3.46 1.01 -7.68
CA LEU A 135 2.85 1.00 -6.36
C LEU A 135 3.49 -0.11 -5.51
N ASN A 136 4.36 0.30 -4.60
CA ASN A 136 5.09 -0.60 -3.72
C ASN A 136 4.36 -0.75 -2.37
N PHE A 137 3.96 -1.96 -2.03
CA PHE A 137 3.39 -2.28 -0.73
C PHE A 137 4.50 -2.76 0.22
N CYS A 138 4.78 -1.96 1.25
CA CYS A 138 5.69 -2.36 2.33
C CYS A 138 4.90 -3.18 3.36
N VAL A 139 5.01 -4.52 3.29
CA VAL A 139 4.24 -5.46 4.11
C VAL A 139 5.18 -6.31 4.96
N ASN A 140 4.90 -6.38 6.26
CA ASN A 140 5.82 -6.93 7.26
C ASN A 140 7.24 -6.36 7.05
N TYR A 141 7.28 -5.03 6.92
CA TYR A 141 8.46 -4.25 6.56
C TYR A 141 9.04 -3.56 7.79
N GLY A 142 10.36 -3.59 7.90
CA GLY A 142 11.13 -2.81 8.87
C GLY A 142 12.46 -2.45 8.25
N GLY A 143 12.79 -1.15 8.20
CA GLY A 143 13.97 -0.67 7.48
C GLY A 143 15.29 -1.21 8.03
N ARG A 144 15.39 -1.37 9.36
CA ARG A 144 16.56 -2.00 9.99
C ARG A 144 16.70 -3.47 9.56
N GLN A 145 15.60 -4.21 9.54
CA GLN A 145 15.59 -5.62 9.12
C GLN A 145 15.88 -5.78 7.63
N GLU A 146 15.44 -4.83 6.79
CA GLU A 146 15.79 -4.82 5.36
C GLU A 146 17.29 -4.63 5.15
N ILE A 147 17.91 -3.65 5.82
CA ILE A 147 19.36 -3.41 5.76
C ILE A 147 20.13 -4.65 6.24
N VAL A 148 19.75 -5.22 7.39
CA VAL A 148 20.41 -6.42 7.93
C VAL A 148 20.29 -7.60 6.97
N ARG A 149 19.13 -7.79 6.33
CA ARG A 149 18.96 -8.86 5.33
C ARG A 149 19.90 -8.66 4.15
N ALA A 150 19.94 -7.45 3.58
CA ALA A 150 20.78 -7.14 2.42
C ALA A 150 22.28 -7.35 2.67
N VAL A 151 22.75 -7.17 3.91
CA VAL A 151 24.15 -7.43 4.28
C VAL A 151 24.46 -8.92 4.44
N ASN A 152 23.46 -9.76 4.69
CA ASN A 152 23.61 -11.21 4.92
C ASN A 152 23.25 -12.06 3.69
N GLU A 153 22.87 -11.46 2.58
CA GLU A 153 22.68 -12.11 1.27
C GLU A 153 23.97 -12.07 0.46
#